data_AF-G9YD98-F1
#
_entry.id   AF-G9YD98-F1
#
_cell.length_a   1.000
_cell.length_b   1.000
_cell.length_c   1.000
_cell.angle_alpha   90.00
_cell.angle_beta   90.00
_cell.angle_gamma   90.00
#
_symmetry.space_group_name_H-M   'P 1'
#
loop_
_entity.id
_entity.type
_entity.pdbx_description
1 polymer ?
#
loop_
_entity_poly.entity_id
_entity_poly.type
_entity_poly.pdbx_seq_one_letter_code
_entity_poly.pdbx_strand_id
1 'polypeptide(L)'
;MVEKKYWYLNEQDHQVLQAGREQTLIWNALRSVMAIKDMPPIPLGATGEAWLTQTVEQARRYDVMNSYHLPLWLEIAHRGGENFWQLEDVQAVLNAGEINDVRINTLLQMADLEQRPVVETPVQPVDFTQHAVYRWCEAGLPLWALVDGAFDAAPQGFACGLDVAHYSLFNSADRALESHGPWLIAAWMKPRMVQYLLSRPAYAINTLWLVADGEVEDIVTHLQGLLYVRQGEGEGGSRFRFHDPRVFATWINSLAPERLDDFFGPVQRWFSPDPNPLWSTQQLHGYSQMDNQLERRIIATYPPHTGGDA
;
A
#
# COMPACT_ATOMS: atom_id res chain seq x y z
N MET A 1 9.49 16.72 -31.48
CA MET A 1 9.47 15.43 -30.76
C MET A 1 10.03 15.71 -29.38
N VAL A 2 9.20 15.73 -28.35
CA VAL A 2 9.67 15.84 -26.96
C VAL A 2 10.25 14.48 -26.62
N GLU A 3 11.53 14.45 -26.25
CA GLU A 3 12.21 13.24 -25.82
C GLU A 3 11.46 12.67 -24.61
N LYS A 4 11.01 11.41 -24.68
CA LYS A 4 10.32 10.78 -23.54
C LYS A 4 11.28 10.78 -22.36
N LYS A 5 10.94 11.51 -21.30
CA LYS A 5 11.68 11.50 -20.04
C LYS A 5 11.49 10.12 -19.40
N TYR A 6 12.49 9.26 -19.54
CA TYR A 6 12.48 7.95 -18.89
C TYR A 6 13.06 8.11 -17.50
N TRP A 7 12.33 7.62 -16.49
CA TRP A 7 12.94 7.41 -15.19
C TRP A 7 13.94 6.26 -15.27
N TYR A 8 15.12 6.43 -14.67
CA TYR A 8 16.13 5.37 -14.55
C TYR A 8 16.39 5.13 -13.07
N LEU A 9 16.41 3.86 -12.66
CA LEU A 9 16.80 3.51 -11.29
C LEU A 9 18.33 3.39 -11.26
N ASN A 10 18.99 4.19 -10.43
CA ASN A 10 20.43 4.11 -10.22
C ASN A 10 20.76 3.10 -9.10
N GLU A 11 22.05 2.88 -8.84
CA GLU A 11 22.49 1.92 -7.82
C GLU A 11 21.96 2.27 -6.41
N GLN A 12 21.89 3.55 -6.07
CA GLN A 12 21.35 4.01 -4.79
C GLN A 12 19.85 3.71 -4.67
N ASP A 13 19.07 3.93 -5.72
CA ASP A 13 17.65 3.56 -5.76
C ASP A 13 17.49 2.06 -5.51
N HIS A 14 18.30 1.23 -6.17
CA HIS A 14 18.26 -0.21 -5.99
C HIS A 14 18.59 -0.61 -4.56
N GLN A 15 19.61 -0.03 -3.93
CA GLN A 15 19.97 -0.31 -2.53
C GLN A 15 18.82 0.02 -1.57
N VAL A 16 18.17 1.18 -1.75
CA VAL A 16 17.02 1.60 -0.93
C VAL A 16 15.84 0.66 -1.11
N LEU A 17 15.52 0.29 -2.36
CA LEU A 17 14.43 -0.65 -2.65
C LEU A 17 14.72 -2.05 -2.10
N GLN A 18 15.98 -2.49 -2.09
CA GLN A 18 16.35 -3.74 -1.44
C GLN A 18 16.20 -3.66 0.09
N ALA A 19 16.58 -2.54 0.72
CA ALA A 19 16.40 -2.33 2.15
C ALA A 19 14.92 -2.36 2.57
N GLY A 20 14.01 -1.83 1.75
CA GLY A 20 12.56 -1.84 2.00
C GLY A 20 11.84 -3.17 1.67
N ARG A 21 12.55 -4.16 1.10
CA ARG A 21 11.94 -5.38 0.56
C ARG A 21 11.31 -6.26 1.63
N GLU A 22 11.98 -6.41 2.77
CA GLU A 22 11.46 -7.23 3.88
C GLU A 22 10.17 -6.64 4.47
N GLN A 23 10.16 -5.32 4.71
CA GLN A 23 8.96 -4.64 5.21
C GLN A 23 7.78 -4.78 4.23
N THR A 24 8.07 -4.65 2.93
CA THR A 24 7.08 -4.85 1.86
C THR A 24 6.56 -6.28 1.85
N LEU A 25 7.43 -7.28 2.04
CA LEU A 25 7.05 -8.69 2.17
C LEU A 25 6.10 -8.90 3.36
N ILE A 26 6.45 -8.37 4.54
CA ILE A 26 5.63 -8.48 5.76
C ILE A 26 4.26 -7.85 5.55
N TRP A 27 4.19 -6.63 4.99
CA TRP A 27 2.90 -5.98 4.75
C TRP A 27 2.05 -6.68 3.69
N ASN A 28 2.66 -7.25 2.65
CA ASN A 28 1.94 -8.07 1.67
C ASN A 28 1.35 -9.33 2.30
N ALA A 29 2.14 -10.04 3.10
CA ALA A 29 1.68 -11.23 3.80
C ALA A 29 0.52 -10.90 4.75
N LEU A 30 0.67 -9.86 5.57
CA LEU A 30 -0.35 -9.43 6.50
C LEU A 30 -1.66 -9.06 5.79
N ARG A 31 -1.59 -8.27 4.71
CA ARG A 31 -2.79 -7.90 3.92
C ARG A 31 -3.47 -9.11 3.29
N SER A 32 -2.71 -10.12 2.88
CA SER A 32 -3.27 -11.36 2.33
C SER A 32 -4.09 -12.09 3.39
N VAL A 33 -3.57 -12.17 4.62
CA VAL A 33 -4.27 -12.76 5.77
C VAL A 33 -5.51 -11.95 6.14
N MET A 34 -5.42 -10.62 6.19
CA MET A 34 -6.57 -9.73 6.47
C MET A 34 -7.69 -9.81 5.43
N ALA A 35 -7.41 -10.31 4.22
CA ALA A 35 -8.41 -10.46 3.16
C ALA A 35 -9.22 -11.77 3.26
N ILE A 36 -8.87 -12.68 4.18
CA ILE A 36 -9.56 -13.95 4.37
C ILE A 36 -10.90 -13.69 5.06
N LYS A 37 -12.01 -14.08 4.42
CA LYS A 37 -13.38 -13.71 4.85
C LYS A 37 -13.80 -14.31 6.19
N ASP A 38 -13.39 -15.54 6.47
CA ASP A 38 -13.85 -16.31 7.64
C ASP A 38 -12.84 -16.27 8.79
N MET A 39 -12.01 -15.23 8.83
CA MET A 39 -10.99 -15.05 9.85
C MET A 39 -11.40 -13.97 10.85
N PRO A 40 -11.16 -14.16 12.17
CA PRO A 40 -11.31 -13.08 13.13
C PRO A 40 -10.47 -11.86 12.69
N PRO A 41 -10.91 -10.61 12.96
CA PRO A 41 -10.12 -9.45 12.59
C PRO A 41 -8.76 -9.47 13.29
N ILE A 42 -7.69 -9.17 12.54
CA ILE A 42 -6.36 -8.97 13.13
C ILE A 42 -6.42 -7.76 14.07
N PRO A 43 -5.85 -7.83 15.30
CA PRO A 43 -5.76 -6.68 16.18
C PRO A 43 -5.08 -5.52 15.48
N LEU A 44 -5.67 -4.33 15.57
CA LEU A 44 -5.06 -3.09 15.10
C LEU A 44 -4.25 -2.45 16.23
N GLY A 45 -3.54 -1.36 15.95
CA GLY A 45 -2.83 -0.63 16.99
C GLY A 45 -1.51 -1.25 17.42
N ALA A 46 -1.00 -0.78 18.56
CA ALA A 46 0.20 -1.31 19.19
C ALA A 46 0.11 -2.82 19.51
N THR A 47 -1.09 -3.32 19.83
CA THR A 47 -1.34 -4.75 20.06
C THR A 47 -1.07 -5.57 18.80
N GLY A 48 -1.60 -5.12 17.66
CA GLY A 48 -1.31 -5.74 16.37
C GLY A 48 0.16 -5.71 16.01
N GLU A 49 0.85 -4.61 16.31
CA GLU A 49 2.29 -4.47 16.03
C GLU A 49 3.14 -5.41 16.86
N ALA A 50 2.83 -5.55 18.16
CA ALA A 50 3.52 -6.48 19.04
C ALA A 50 3.32 -7.93 18.56
N TRP A 51 2.07 -8.31 18.23
CA TRP A 51 1.76 -9.63 17.67
C TRP A 51 2.50 -9.91 16.36
N LEU A 52 2.47 -8.96 15.42
CA LEU A 52 3.14 -9.11 14.13
C LEU A 52 4.65 -9.23 14.31
N THR A 53 5.24 -8.41 15.18
CA THR A 53 6.68 -8.44 15.48
C THR A 53 7.09 -9.81 15.99
N GLN A 54 6.40 -10.31 17.02
CA GLN A 54 6.65 -11.64 17.59
C GLN A 54 6.49 -12.75 16.54
N THR A 55 5.45 -12.68 15.72
CA THR A 55 5.16 -13.70 14.71
C THR A 55 6.21 -13.71 13.60
N VAL A 56 6.67 -12.53 13.16
CA VAL A 56 7.74 -12.39 12.16
C VAL A 56 9.09 -12.85 12.71
N GLU A 57 9.38 -12.60 13.99
CA GLU A 57 10.58 -13.14 14.65
C GLU A 57 10.59 -14.67 14.66
N GLN A 58 9.45 -15.30 14.91
CA GLN A 58 9.32 -16.76 14.78
C GLN A 58 9.49 -17.21 13.33
N ALA A 59 8.88 -16.51 12.37
CA ALA A 59 9.03 -16.82 10.94
C ALA A 59 10.51 -16.78 10.50
N ARG A 60 11.30 -15.82 10.99
CA ARG A 60 12.75 -15.77 10.75
C ARG A 60 13.46 -16.98 11.34
N ARG A 61 13.09 -17.40 12.56
CA ARG A 61 13.71 -18.54 13.23
C ARG A 61 13.50 -19.86 12.49
N TYR A 62 12.36 -20.02 11.83
CA TYR A 62 12.00 -21.22 11.07
C TYR A 62 12.27 -21.11 9.56
N ASP A 63 12.95 -20.06 9.12
CA ASP A 63 13.34 -19.80 7.73
C ASP A 63 12.16 -19.78 6.73
N VAL A 64 11.02 -19.21 7.15
CA VAL A 64 9.80 -19.09 6.33
C VAL A 64 9.54 -17.66 5.85
N MET A 65 10.57 -16.81 5.83
CA MET A 65 10.51 -15.40 5.42
C MET A 65 10.54 -15.23 3.89
N ASN A 66 9.51 -15.75 3.21
CA ASN A 66 9.34 -15.60 1.77
C ASN A 66 7.87 -15.33 1.40
N SER A 67 7.63 -14.94 0.14
CA SER A 67 6.30 -14.52 -0.34
C SER A 67 5.24 -15.62 -0.35
N TYR A 68 5.66 -16.88 -0.23
CA TYR A 68 4.76 -18.03 -0.25
C TYR A 68 4.45 -18.52 1.16
N HIS A 69 5.46 -18.66 2.03
CA HIS A 69 5.28 -19.22 3.37
C HIS A 69 4.89 -18.20 4.43
N LEU A 70 5.36 -16.95 4.35
CA LEU A 70 5.04 -15.95 5.37
C LEU A 70 3.53 -15.68 5.53
N PRO A 71 2.73 -15.55 4.45
CA PRO A 71 1.27 -15.39 4.59
C PRO A 71 0.63 -16.57 5.34
N LEU A 72 1.03 -17.80 5.02
CA LEU A 72 0.53 -19.01 5.69
C LEU A 72 0.96 -19.03 7.17
N TRP A 73 2.19 -18.61 7.46
CA TRP A 73 2.69 -18.53 8.83
C TRP A 73 1.92 -17.52 9.69
N LEU A 74 1.63 -16.33 9.13
CA LEU A 74 0.81 -15.32 9.78
C LEU A 74 -0.63 -15.83 10.00
N GLU A 75 -1.19 -16.55 9.03
CA GLU A 75 -2.50 -17.17 9.14
C GLU A 75 -2.54 -18.24 10.26
N ILE A 76 -1.54 -19.13 10.30
CA ILE A 76 -1.39 -20.15 11.36
C ILE A 76 -1.34 -19.47 12.73
N ALA A 77 -0.50 -18.46 12.90
CA ALA A 77 -0.36 -17.73 14.16
C ALA A 77 -1.67 -17.09 14.60
N HIS A 78 -2.42 -16.52 13.65
CA HIS A 78 -3.66 -15.82 13.95
C HIS A 78 -4.82 -16.77 14.28
N ARG A 79 -4.94 -17.89 13.54
CA ARG A 79 -5.95 -18.92 13.79
C ARG A 79 -5.71 -19.63 15.12
N GLY A 80 -4.47 -20.05 15.35
CA GLY A 80 -4.08 -20.79 16.55
C GLY A 80 -4.07 -19.94 17.83
N GLY A 81 -3.81 -18.64 17.70
CA GLY A 81 -3.71 -17.72 18.84
C GLY A 81 -2.45 -17.92 19.68
N GLU A 82 -2.41 -17.25 20.84
CA GLU A 82 -1.20 -17.06 21.65
C GLU A 82 -0.55 -18.37 22.15
N ASN A 83 -1.34 -19.41 22.38
CA ASN A 83 -0.90 -20.68 22.97
C ASN A 83 -0.63 -21.78 21.94
N PHE A 84 -0.92 -21.55 20.66
CA PHE A 84 -0.82 -22.57 19.62
C PHE A 84 0.61 -23.10 19.49
N TRP A 85 1.58 -22.20 19.49
CA TRP A 85 2.98 -22.55 19.31
C TRP A 85 3.53 -23.39 20.46
N GLN A 86 2.90 -23.40 21.63
CA GLN A 86 3.34 -24.14 22.82
C GLN A 86 2.71 -25.54 22.91
N LEU A 87 1.77 -25.89 22.02
CA LEU A 87 1.14 -27.22 22.00
C LEU A 87 2.17 -28.31 21.68
N GLU A 88 2.09 -29.44 22.37
CA GLU A 88 3.05 -30.54 22.24
C GLU A 88 3.14 -31.07 20.81
N ASP A 89 2.00 -31.31 20.17
CA ASP A 89 1.92 -31.79 18.80
C ASP A 89 2.47 -30.76 17.80
N VAL A 90 2.27 -29.46 18.05
CA VAL A 90 2.80 -28.37 17.22
C VAL A 90 4.32 -28.33 17.34
N GLN A 91 4.85 -28.43 18.57
CA GLN A 91 6.28 -28.53 18.83
C GLN A 91 6.89 -29.77 18.15
N ALA A 92 6.19 -30.90 18.12
CA ALA A 92 6.65 -32.09 17.41
C ALA A 92 6.81 -31.85 15.90
N VAL A 93 5.85 -31.16 15.26
CA VAL A 93 5.93 -30.80 13.84
C VAL A 93 7.09 -29.83 13.58
N LEU A 94 7.25 -28.80 14.42
CA LEU A 94 8.31 -27.80 14.30
C LEU A 94 9.72 -28.39 14.46
N ASN A 95 9.87 -29.37 15.34
CA ASN A 95 11.17 -29.99 15.66
C ASN A 95 11.53 -31.17 14.73
N ALA A 96 10.65 -31.56 13.81
CA ALA A 96 10.90 -32.69 12.91
C ALA A 96 11.94 -32.38 11.80
N GLY A 97 12.44 -31.14 11.69
CA GLY A 97 13.44 -30.67 10.71
C GLY A 97 12.99 -29.38 10.00
N GLU A 98 13.40 -29.17 8.75
CA GLU A 98 13.02 -27.99 7.95
C GLU A 98 11.50 -27.84 7.76
N ILE A 99 11.01 -26.60 7.80
CA ILE A 99 9.61 -26.26 7.56
C ILE A 99 9.34 -26.18 6.06
N ASN A 100 8.94 -27.31 5.48
CA ASN A 100 8.52 -27.41 4.08
C ASN A 100 6.98 -27.27 3.92
N ASP A 101 6.52 -27.29 2.67
CA ASP A 101 5.09 -27.14 2.32
C ASP A 101 4.18 -28.14 3.04
N VAL A 102 4.63 -29.38 3.21
CA VAL A 102 3.84 -30.41 3.90
C VAL A 102 3.64 -30.01 5.36
N ARG A 103 4.70 -29.58 6.05
CA ARG A 103 4.63 -29.19 7.46
C ARG A 103 3.87 -27.90 7.69
N ILE A 104 4.03 -26.91 6.81
CA ILE A 104 3.21 -25.69 6.88
C ILE A 104 1.73 -26.03 6.74
N ASN A 105 1.36 -26.88 5.79
CA ASN A 105 -0.03 -27.30 5.64
C ASN A 105 -0.53 -28.10 6.86
N THR A 106 0.31 -28.96 7.45
CA THR A 106 -0.03 -29.63 8.72
C THR A 106 -0.29 -28.61 9.84
N LEU A 107 0.59 -27.63 10.03
CA LEU A 107 0.42 -26.58 11.03
C LEU A 107 -0.85 -25.75 10.79
N LEU A 108 -1.16 -25.45 9.53
CA LEU A 108 -2.39 -24.75 9.15
C LEU A 108 -3.64 -25.55 9.54
N GLN A 109 -3.67 -26.84 9.23
CA GLN A 109 -4.78 -27.72 9.65
C GLN A 109 -4.91 -27.81 11.17
N MET A 110 -3.79 -27.83 11.89
CA MET A 110 -3.82 -27.82 13.36
C MET A 110 -4.35 -26.49 13.89
N ALA A 111 -3.95 -25.36 13.30
CA ALA A 111 -4.42 -24.04 13.70
C ALA A 111 -5.92 -23.84 13.39
N ASP A 112 -6.43 -24.44 12.31
CA ASP A 112 -7.86 -24.45 11.99
C ASP A 112 -8.70 -25.10 13.11
N LEU A 113 -8.17 -26.13 13.77
CA LEU A 113 -8.86 -26.79 14.90
C LEU A 113 -8.97 -25.88 16.13
N GLU A 114 -8.05 -24.93 16.29
CA GLU A 114 -7.99 -23.99 17.42
C GLU A 114 -8.74 -22.67 17.13
N GLN A 115 -9.17 -22.45 15.89
CA GLN A 115 -9.77 -21.19 15.49
C GLN A 115 -11.05 -20.88 16.29
N ARG A 116 -11.06 -19.70 16.89
CA ARG A 116 -12.25 -19.17 17.56
C ARG A 116 -13.30 -18.69 16.55
N PRO A 117 -14.61 -18.83 16.86
CA PRO A 117 -15.66 -18.33 15.99
C PRO A 117 -15.53 -16.82 15.79
N VAL A 118 -15.80 -16.37 14.55
CA VAL A 118 -15.80 -14.95 14.19
C VAL A 118 -16.98 -14.27 14.90
N VAL A 119 -16.69 -13.28 15.74
CA VAL A 119 -17.70 -12.37 16.27
C VAL A 119 -17.72 -11.15 15.36
N GLU A 120 -18.82 -10.98 14.62
CA GLU A 120 -19.02 -9.78 13.81
C GLU A 120 -19.14 -8.56 14.73
N THR A 121 -18.11 -7.72 14.74
CA THR A 121 -18.20 -6.41 15.38
C THR A 121 -18.83 -5.43 14.39
N PRO A 122 -19.94 -4.75 14.73
CA PRO A 122 -20.53 -3.77 13.84
C PRO A 122 -19.53 -2.63 13.54
N VAL A 123 -19.21 -2.45 12.26
CA VAL A 123 -18.36 -1.36 11.79
C VAL A 123 -19.13 -0.05 11.97
N GLN A 124 -18.63 0.85 12.82
CA GLN A 124 -19.19 2.19 12.90
C GLN A 124 -18.84 2.98 11.64
N PRO A 125 -19.82 3.65 11.00
CA PRO A 125 -19.53 4.51 9.86
C PRO A 125 -18.63 5.65 10.31
N VAL A 126 -17.44 5.75 9.69
CA VAL A 126 -16.52 6.86 9.91
C VAL A 126 -16.99 8.05 9.09
N ASP A 127 -17.10 9.22 9.72
CA ASP A 127 -17.36 10.47 9.02
C ASP A 127 -16.06 11.01 8.41
N PHE A 128 -15.93 10.87 7.09
CA PHE A 128 -14.77 11.35 6.33
C PHE A 128 -14.86 12.83 5.94
N THR A 129 -15.94 13.54 6.28
CA THR A 129 -16.08 14.96 5.90
C THR A 129 -15.05 15.86 6.57
N GLN A 130 -14.51 15.43 7.72
CA GLN A 130 -13.43 16.13 8.42
C GLN A 130 -12.04 15.72 7.93
N HIS A 131 -11.93 14.73 7.02
CA HIS A 131 -10.65 14.29 6.51
C HIS A 131 -10.03 15.36 5.60
N ALA A 132 -8.73 15.65 5.78
CA ALA A 132 -8.04 16.71 5.04
C ALA A 132 -8.20 16.57 3.51
N VAL A 133 -8.04 15.35 2.98
CA VAL A 133 -8.23 15.03 1.55
C VAL A 133 -9.65 15.35 1.07
N TYR A 134 -10.67 15.04 1.88
CA TYR A 134 -12.05 15.36 1.54
C TYR A 134 -12.26 16.88 1.52
N ARG A 135 -11.75 17.59 2.53
CA ARG A 135 -11.80 19.06 2.60
C ARG A 135 -11.09 19.73 1.43
N TRP A 136 -9.97 19.18 0.97
CA TRP A 136 -9.28 19.70 -0.21
C TRP A 136 -10.08 19.53 -1.49
N CYS A 137 -10.74 18.38 -1.65
CA CYS A 137 -11.68 18.16 -2.73
C CYS A 137 -12.84 19.17 -2.68
N GLU A 138 -13.45 19.39 -1.52
CA GLU A 138 -14.53 20.39 -1.37
C GLU A 138 -14.05 21.82 -1.67
N ALA A 139 -12.79 22.12 -1.33
CA ALA A 139 -12.17 23.41 -1.63
C ALA A 139 -11.79 23.59 -3.11
N GLY A 140 -12.00 22.58 -3.96
CA GLY A 140 -11.71 22.65 -5.39
C GLY A 140 -10.23 22.59 -5.75
N LEU A 141 -9.37 22.06 -4.88
CA LEU A 141 -7.98 21.78 -5.25
C LEU A 141 -7.96 20.74 -6.38
N PRO A 142 -7.01 20.84 -7.35
CA PRO A 142 -6.87 19.85 -8.43
C PRO A 142 -6.23 18.57 -7.88
N LEU A 143 -7.01 17.86 -7.06
CA LEU A 143 -6.64 16.68 -6.30
C LEU A 143 -6.91 15.43 -7.12
N TRP A 144 -5.84 14.70 -7.40
CA TRP A 144 -5.88 13.45 -8.10
C TRP A 144 -5.60 12.29 -7.15
N ALA A 145 -6.23 11.15 -7.41
CA ALA A 145 -5.98 9.89 -6.73
C ALA A 145 -5.29 8.94 -7.71
N LEU A 146 -4.19 8.34 -7.27
CA LEU A 146 -3.47 7.32 -8.00
C LEU A 146 -3.71 5.98 -7.29
N VAL A 147 -4.44 5.09 -7.98
CA VAL A 147 -4.91 3.82 -7.42
C VAL A 147 -4.38 2.65 -8.23
N ASP A 148 -3.94 1.60 -7.52
CA ASP A 148 -3.55 0.33 -8.11
C ASP A 148 -4.77 -0.59 -8.20
N GLY A 149 -5.07 -1.09 -9.41
CA GLY A 149 -6.21 -1.97 -9.67
C GLY A 149 -5.85 -3.46 -9.63
N ALA A 150 -4.61 -3.83 -9.29
CA ALA A 150 -4.16 -5.21 -9.37
C ALA A 150 -4.91 -6.13 -8.40
N PHE A 151 -5.33 -5.61 -7.25
CA PHE A 151 -6.14 -6.34 -6.28
C PHE A 151 -7.64 -6.23 -6.58
N ASP A 152 -8.10 -5.03 -6.97
CA ASP A 152 -9.51 -4.75 -7.20
C ASP A 152 -9.69 -3.54 -8.12
N ALA A 153 -10.42 -3.74 -9.23
CA ALA A 153 -10.73 -2.71 -10.21
C ALA A 153 -11.90 -1.79 -9.80
N ALA A 154 -12.57 -2.05 -8.67
CA ALA A 154 -13.75 -1.32 -8.24
C ALA A 154 -13.57 0.20 -8.13
N PRO A 155 -12.42 0.77 -7.72
CA PRO A 155 -12.19 2.22 -7.78
C PRO A 155 -12.36 2.81 -9.19
N GLN A 156 -11.84 2.14 -10.21
CA GLN A 156 -11.99 2.58 -11.60
C GLN A 156 -13.45 2.43 -12.07
N GLY A 157 -14.10 1.31 -11.76
CA GLY A 157 -15.52 1.10 -12.07
C GLY A 157 -16.42 2.16 -11.42
N PHE A 158 -16.10 2.56 -10.18
CA PHE A 158 -16.81 3.62 -9.46
C PHE A 158 -16.60 5.00 -10.09
N ALA A 159 -15.37 5.32 -10.51
CA ALA A 159 -15.08 6.55 -11.25
C ALA A 159 -15.87 6.61 -12.58
N CYS A 160 -15.91 5.50 -13.32
CA CYS A 160 -16.70 5.38 -14.55
C CYS A 160 -18.20 5.60 -14.28
N GLY A 161 -18.76 4.99 -13.22
CA GLY A 161 -20.18 5.13 -12.88
C GLY A 161 -20.57 6.54 -12.40
N LEU A 162 -19.61 7.32 -11.89
CA LEU A 162 -19.82 8.71 -11.46
C LEU A 162 -19.48 9.76 -12.54
N ASP A 163 -19.06 9.32 -13.73
CA ASP A 163 -18.57 10.21 -14.79
C ASP A 163 -17.41 11.10 -14.30
N VAL A 164 -16.47 10.49 -13.56
CA VAL A 164 -15.23 11.12 -13.11
C VAL A 164 -14.13 10.79 -14.10
N ALA A 165 -13.43 11.82 -14.59
CA ALA A 165 -12.28 11.62 -15.48
C ALA A 165 -11.23 10.72 -14.82
N HIS A 166 -10.78 9.70 -15.57
CA HIS A 166 -9.78 8.75 -15.12
C HIS A 166 -8.95 8.25 -16.30
N TYR A 167 -7.66 7.99 -16.06
CA TYR A 167 -6.68 7.71 -17.10
C TYR A 167 -5.79 6.55 -16.67
N SER A 168 -5.61 5.56 -17.54
CA SER A 168 -4.63 4.50 -17.29
C SER A 168 -3.22 5.07 -17.47
N LEU A 169 -2.31 4.73 -16.56
CA LEU A 169 -0.90 5.03 -16.75
C LEU A 169 -0.18 3.93 -17.54
N PHE A 170 -0.86 2.86 -17.94
CA PHE A 170 -0.27 1.94 -18.90
C PHE A 170 -0.24 2.54 -20.30
N ASN A 171 0.86 2.27 -21.00
CA ASN A 171 1.00 2.61 -22.40
C ASN A 171 0.28 1.57 -23.27
N SER A 172 0.23 1.82 -24.58
CA SER A 172 -0.48 0.95 -25.52
C SER A 172 0.03 -0.49 -25.57
N ALA A 173 1.30 -0.76 -25.23
CA ALA A 173 1.85 -2.12 -25.19
C ALA A 173 1.27 -2.94 -24.03
N ASP A 174 0.83 -2.26 -22.97
CA ASP A 174 0.28 -2.87 -21.75
C ASP A 174 -1.23 -2.75 -21.65
N ARG A 175 -1.91 -2.48 -22.77
CA ARG A 175 -3.36 -2.33 -22.82
C ARG A 175 -4.11 -3.51 -22.18
N ALA A 176 -3.59 -4.72 -22.36
CA ALA A 176 -4.17 -5.93 -21.78
C ALA A 176 -4.18 -5.93 -20.24
N LEU A 177 -3.35 -5.11 -19.61
CA LEU A 177 -3.23 -4.98 -18.16
C LEU A 177 -3.98 -3.75 -17.62
N GLU A 178 -4.58 -2.90 -18.47
CA GLU A 178 -5.20 -1.63 -18.04
C GLU A 178 -6.19 -1.81 -16.89
N SER A 179 -6.97 -2.89 -16.87
CA SER A 179 -7.91 -3.20 -15.77
C SER A 179 -7.25 -3.32 -14.39
N HIS A 180 -5.95 -3.60 -14.34
CA HIS A 180 -5.16 -3.72 -13.12
C HIS A 180 -4.50 -2.40 -12.70
N GLY A 181 -4.69 -1.31 -13.44
CA GLY A 181 -4.08 -0.01 -13.14
C GLY A 181 -2.54 -0.03 -13.24
N PRO A 182 -1.85 1.05 -12.87
CA PRO A 182 -2.36 2.15 -12.06
C PRO A 182 -3.25 3.13 -12.83
N TRP A 183 -4.26 3.65 -12.15
CA TRP A 183 -5.22 4.62 -12.67
C TRP A 183 -5.05 5.96 -11.96
N LEU A 184 -4.94 7.04 -12.75
CA LEU A 184 -5.04 8.41 -12.28
C LEU A 184 -6.52 8.84 -12.34
N ILE A 185 -7.10 9.25 -11.22
CA ILE A 185 -8.51 9.63 -11.09
C ILE A 185 -8.61 11.09 -10.64
N ALA A 186 -9.41 11.89 -11.35
CA ALA A 186 -9.70 13.29 -11.03
C ALA A 186 -10.65 13.43 -9.82
N ALA A 187 -10.18 12.98 -8.65
CA ALA A 187 -11.00 12.84 -7.45
C ALA A 187 -11.68 14.15 -7.02
N TRP A 188 -11.06 15.30 -7.29
CA TRP A 188 -11.61 16.63 -7.02
C TRP A 188 -12.95 16.93 -7.70
N MET A 189 -13.27 16.29 -8.82
CA MET A 189 -14.51 16.56 -9.57
C MET A 189 -15.77 16.11 -8.82
N LYS A 190 -15.64 15.13 -7.90
CA LYS A 190 -16.77 14.55 -7.16
C LYS A 190 -16.31 14.15 -5.75
N PRO A 191 -16.73 14.85 -4.68
CA PRO A 191 -16.43 14.47 -3.29
C PRO A 191 -16.82 13.03 -2.93
N ARG A 192 -17.83 12.48 -3.61
CA ARG A 192 -18.26 11.08 -3.45
C ARG A 192 -17.19 10.06 -3.87
N MET A 193 -16.31 10.40 -4.82
CA MET A 193 -15.14 9.58 -5.18
C MET A 193 -14.15 9.50 -4.02
N VAL A 194 -13.86 10.65 -3.39
CA VAL A 194 -12.97 10.71 -2.23
C VAL A 194 -13.55 9.94 -1.05
N GLN A 195 -14.85 10.11 -0.76
CA GLN A 195 -15.53 9.30 0.26
C GLN A 195 -15.46 7.81 -0.03
N TYR A 196 -15.62 7.40 -1.29
CA TYR A 196 -15.53 6.00 -1.68
C TYR A 196 -14.16 5.38 -1.39
N LEU A 197 -13.08 6.10 -1.71
CA LEU A 197 -11.70 5.67 -1.46
C LEU A 197 -11.37 5.64 0.04
N LEU A 198 -11.72 6.71 0.77
CA LEU A 198 -11.39 6.81 2.20
C LEU A 198 -12.22 5.86 3.08
N SER A 199 -13.47 5.57 2.70
CA SER A 199 -14.37 4.67 3.46
C SER A 199 -13.98 3.20 3.43
N ARG A 200 -12.97 2.82 2.63
CA ARG A 200 -12.53 1.44 2.49
C ARG A 200 -11.07 1.34 2.87
N PRO A 201 -10.74 0.68 3.99
CA PRO A 201 -9.36 0.53 4.44
C PRO A 201 -8.39 0.05 3.35
N ALA A 202 -8.83 -0.91 2.54
CA ALA A 202 -8.06 -1.48 1.43
C ALA A 202 -7.67 -0.44 0.35
N TYR A 203 -8.44 0.63 0.16
CA TYR A 203 -8.09 1.69 -0.78
C TYR A 203 -7.43 2.87 -0.08
N ALA A 204 -7.90 3.23 1.12
CA ALA A 204 -7.38 4.38 1.87
C ALA A 204 -5.86 4.29 2.09
N ILE A 205 -5.32 3.11 2.45
CA ILE A 205 -3.88 2.90 2.66
C ILE A 205 -3.09 2.63 1.37
N ASN A 206 -3.77 2.52 0.22
CA ASN A 206 -3.18 2.19 -1.08
C ASN A 206 -3.35 3.27 -2.13
N THR A 207 -4.01 4.38 -1.78
CA THR A 207 -4.19 5.51 -2.66
C THR A 207 -3.08 6.51 -2.41
N LEU A 208 -2.24 6.74 -3.41
CA LEU A 208 -1.34 7.88 -3.43
C LEU A 208 -2.11 9.08 -3.98
N TRP A 209 -2.08 10.21 -3.28
CA TRP A 209 -2.76 11.42 -3.73
C TRP A 209 -1.74 12.42 -4.26
N LEU A 210 -2.18 13.29 -5.17
CA LEU A 210 -1.35 14.38 -5.67
C LEU A 210 -2.18 15.61 -5.99
N VAL A 211 -1.55 16.78 -5.88
CA VAL A 211 -2.09 18.04 -6.39
C VAL A 211 -1.27 18.41 -7.62
N ALA A 212 -1.95 18.49 -8.76
CA ALA A 212 -1.37 18.84 -10.05
C ALA A 212 -2.36 19.71 -10.81
N ASP A 213 -2.05 21.01 -10.89
CA ASP A 213 -2.69 21.98 -11.75
C ASP A 213 -1.96 22.04 -13.10
N GLY A 214 -2.68 21.89 -14.21
CA GLY A 214 -2.11 21.81 -15.57
C GLY A 214 -2.93 20.96 -16.53
N GLU A 215 -2.46 20.87 -17.78
CA GLU A 215 -3.07 20.01 -18.81
C GLU A 215 -2.94 18.54 -18.42
N VAL A 216 -4.05 17.79 -18.56
CA VAL A 216 -4.11 16.40 -18.09
C VAL A 216 -3.16 15.48 -18.86
N GLU A 217 -2.95 15.76 -20.14
CA GLU A 217 -2.02 15.03 -21.00
C GLU A 217 -0.58 15.14 -20.50
N ASP A 218 -0.18 16.30 -20.00
CA ASP A 218 1.16 16.52 -19.44
C ASP A 218 1.34 15.76 -18.12
N ILE A 219 0.33 15.79 -17.25
CA ILE A 219 0.31 15.02 -15.99
C ILE A 219 0.40 13.52 -16.28
N VAL A 220 -0.45 13.00 -17.16
CA VAL A 220 -0.46 11.57 -17.53
C VAL A 220 0.87 11.18 -18.15
N THR A 221 1.39 11.95 -19.11
CA THR A 221 2.67 11.66 -19.77
C THR A 221 3.83 11.62 -18.78
N HIS A 222 3.86 12.56 -17.83
CA HIS A 222 4.85 12.60 -16.76
C HIS A 222 4.79 11.33 -15.90
N LEU A 223 3.61 10.99 -15.39
CA LEU A 223 3.41 9.81 -14.54
C LEU A 223 3.70 8.49 -15.28
N GLN A 224 3.40 8.41 -16.57
CA GLN A 224 3.80 7.28 -17.42
C GLN A 224 5.34 7.18 -17.52
N GLY A 225 6.05 8.31 -17.61
CA GLY A 225 7.52 8.35 -17.62
C GLY A 225 8.16 7.83 -16.32
N LEU A 226 7.48 7.98 -15.19
CA LEU A 226 7.89 7.41 -13.89
C LEU A 226 7.61 5.90 -13.79
N LEU A 227 6.54 5.43 -14.44
CA LEU A 227 6.15 4.01 -14.41
C LEU A 227 7.10 3.14 -15.23
N TYR A 228 7.53 3.61 -16.40
CA TYR A 228 8.34 2.82 -17.33
C TYR A 228 9.83 3.12 -17.18
N VAL A 229 10.52 2.26 -16.43
CA VAL A 229 11.95 2.40 -16.15
C VAL A 229 12.80 1.59 -17.12
N ARG A 230 13.83 2.22 -17.68
CA ARG A 230 14.85 1.54 -18.48
C ARG A 230 15.90 0.89 -17.57
N GLN A 231 16.13 -0.42 -17.74
CA GLN A 231 17.25 -1.12 -17.12
C GLN A 231 18.38 -1.26 -18.16
N GLY A 232 19.29 -0.27 -18.23
CA GLY A 232 20.46 -0.31 -19.12
C GLY A 232 20.16 -0.24 -20.62
N GLU A 233 21.19 -0.50 -21.45
CA GLU A 233 21.09 -0.60 -22.91
C GLU A 233 20.48 -1.96 -23.32
N GLY A 234 19.16 -2.08 -23.19
CA GLY A 234 18.40 -3.26 -23.64
C GLY A 234 16.91 -3.04 -23.44
N GLU A 235 16.09 -3.37 -24.46
CA GLU A 235 14.68 -2.98 -24.62
C GLU A 235 13.67 -3.60 -23.63
N GLY A 236 14.10 -4.07 -22.47
CA GLY A 236 13.21 -4.53 -21.39
C GLY A 236 12.93 -3.43 -20.37
N GLY A 237 11.94 -2.57 -20.63
CA GLY A 237 11.49 -1.60 -19.62
C GLY A 237 10.78 -2.32 -18.47
N SER A 238 11.33 -2.26 -17.25
CA SER A 238 10.63 -2.73 -16.04
C SER A 238 9.61 -1.69 -15.58
N ARG A 239 8.53 -2.12 -14.93
CA ARG A 239 7.54 -1.20 -14.36
C ARG A 239 7.91 -0.87 -12.91
N PHE A 240 8.17 0.40 -12.64
CA PHE A 240 8.43 0.87 -11.30
C PHE A 240 7.13 1.31 -10.62
N ARG A 241 6.78 0.62 -9.53
CA ARG A 241 5.57 0.89 -8.75
C ARG A 241 5.77 2.09 -7.83
N PHE A 242 6.16 3.23 -8.38
CA PHE A 242 6.30 4.47 -7.61
C PHE A 242 4.99 4.84 -6.91
N HIS A 243 3.85 4.47 -7.51
CA HIS A 243 2.51 4.76 -7.00
C HIS A 243 2.08 3.96 -5.77
N ASP A 244 2.80 2.89 -5.42
CA ASP A 244 2.49 2.07 -4.26
C ASP A 244 3.00 2.76 -2.99
N PRO A 245 2.15 3.14 -2.01
CA PRO A 245 2.60 3.84 -0.79
C PRO A 245 3.72 3.12 -0.02
N ARG A 246 3.83 1.79 -0.15
CA ARG A 246 4.88 0.97 0.47
C ARG A 246 6.25 1.18 -0.16
N VAL A 247 6.27 1.47 -1.45
CA VAL A 247 7.47 1.78 -2.22
C VAL A 247 7.75 3.27 -2.16
N PHE A 248 6.71 4.09 -2.40
CA PHE A 248 6.77 5.54 -2.47
C PHE A 248 7.47 6.14 -1.25
N ALA A 249 6.99 5.83 -0.04
CA ALA A 249 7.47 6.47 1.18
C ALA A 249 8.96 6.21 1.45
N THR A 250 9.43 4.99 1.23
CA THR A 250 10.86 4.66 1.38
C THR A 250 11.69 5.29 0.28
N TRP A 251 11.21 5.27 -0.95
CA TRP A 251 11.95 5.73 -2.12
C TRP A 251 12.06 7.26 -2.21
N ILE A 252 10.97 8.01 -2.07
CA ILE A 252 10.97 9.48 -2.22
C ILE A 252 11.91 10.16 -1.22
N ASN A 253 11.97 9.65 0.01
CA ASN A 253 12.82 10.16 1.08
C ASN A 253 14.32 9.90 0.84
N SER A 254 14.66 9.09 -0.15
CA SER A 254 16.03 8.72 -0.50
C SER A 254 16.51 9.35 -1.80
N LEU A 255 15.63 10.04 -2.54
CA LEU A 255 15.99 10.69 -3.78
C LEU A 255 16.99 11.82 -3.54
N ALA A 256 18.03 11.84 -4.37
CA ALA A 256 18.98 12.93 -4.40
C ALA A 256 18.29 14.25 -4.81
N PRO A 257 18.67 15.39 -4.23
CA PRO A 257 18.12 16.71 -4.54
C PRO A 257 17.96 17.01 -6.03
N GLU A 258 18.97 16.63 -6.84
CA GLU A 258 19.04 16.91 -8.26
C GLU A 258 17.97 16.17 -9.08
N ARG A 259 17.36 15.13 -8.51
CA ARG A 259 16.36 14.29 -9.16
C ARG A 259 14.93 14.62 -8.75
N LEU A 260 14.76 15.50 -7.76
CA LEU A 260 13.45 15.92 -7.29
C LEU A 260 12.69 16.69 -8.37
N ASP A 261 13.35 17.60 -9.08
CA ASP A 261 12.77 18.32 -10.22
C ASP A 261 12.20 17.34 -11.26
N ASP A 262 12.95 16.29 -11.54
CA ASP A 262 12.57 15.27 -12.51
C ASP A 262 11.40 14.42 -12.05
N PHE A 263 11.29 14.18 -10.74
CA PHE A 263 10.23 13.40 -10.14
C PHE A 263 8.92 14.19 -9.98
N PHE A 264 9.00 15.43 -9.48
CA PHE A 264 7.83 16.27 -9.27
C PHE A 264 7.23 16.69 -10.62
N GLY A 265 8.04 17.17 -11.57
CA GLY A 265 7.54 17.62 -12.87
C GLY A 265 6.34 18.58 -12.72
N PRO A 266 5.17 18.29 -13.32
CA PRO A 266 3.97 19.12 -13.18
C PRO A 266 3.23 18.96 -11.84
N VAL A 267 3.63 18.01 -10.99
CA VAL A 267 2.98 17.76 -9.69
C VAL A 267 3.50 18.75 -8.67
N GLN A 268 2.60 19.51 -8.02
CA GLN A 268 3.01 20.47 -6.99
C GLN A 268 3.20 19.80 -5.62
N ARG A 269 2.38 18.81 -5.29
CA ARG A 269 2.46 18.08 -4.00
C ARG A 269 2.02 16.64 -4.14
N TRP A 270 2.64 15.77 -3.36
CA TRP A 270 2.23 14.38 -3.17
C TRP A 270 1.74 14.15 -1.76
N PHE A 271 0.80 13.24 -1.58
CA PHE A 271 0.36 12.79 -0.26
C PHE A 271 0.28 11.26 -0.21
N SER A 272 1.09 10.66 0.65
CA SER A 272 1.11 9.21 0.86
C SER A 272 0.53 8.87 2.23
N PRO A 273 -0.44 7.94 2.31
CA PRO A 273 -0.84 7.36 3.58
C PRO A 273 0.30 6.49 4.14
N ASP A 274 0.25 6.21 5.43
CA ASP A 274 1.12 5.23 6.03
C ASP A 274 0.77 3.82 5.52
N PRO A 275 1.74 3.11 4.93
CA PRO A 275 1.49 1.78 4.36
C PRO A 275 1.15 0.69 5.39
N ASN A 276 1.34 0.95 6.69
CA ASN A 276 1.17 0.01 7.79
C ASN A 276 -0.28 -0.52 7.89
N PRO A 277 -0.54 -1.79 7.56
CA PRO A 277 -1.91 -2.33 7.57
C PRO A 277 -2.52 -2.46 8.97
N LEU A 278 -1.74 -2.34 10.05
CA LEU A 278 -2.22 -2.46 11.44
C LEU A 278 -2.80 -1.16 12.01
N TRP A 279 -2.70 -0.05 11.28
CA TRP A 279 -3.37 1.21 11.63
C TRP A 279 -3.00 1.80 12.99
N SER A 280 -1.81 1.50 13.51
CA SER A 280 -1.33 1.96 14.82
C SER A 280 -1.12 3.47 14.91
N THR A 281 -0.72 4.09 13.80
CA THR A 281 -0.61 5.54 13.63
C THR A 281 -0.77 5.86 12.15
N GLN A 282 -1.99 5.84 11.61
CA GLN A 282 -2.15 6.18 10.19
C GLN A 282 -1.90 7.68 9.98
N GLN A 283 -0.76 8.06 9.40
CA GLN A 283 -0.47 9.43 9.03
C GLN A 283 -0.65 9.62 7.53
N LEU A 284 -1.08 10.82 7.15
CA LEU A 284 -0.99 11.29 5.77
C LEU A 284 0.24 12.19 5.66
N HIS A 285 1.27 11.72 4.96
CA HIS A 285 2.48 12.49 4.72
C HIS A 285 2.34 13.32 3.46
N GLY A 286 2.58 14.62 3.57
CA GLY A 286 2.67 15.55 2.45
C GLY A 286 4.13 15.77 2.04
N TYR A 287 4.37 15.79 0.74
CA TYR A 287 5.67 15.99 0.13
C TYR A 287 5.58 17.13 -0.88
N SER A 288 6.49 18.09 -0.76
CA SER A 288 6.66 19.20 -1.70
C SER A 288 8.13 19.43 -1.96
N GLN A 289 8.45 20.01 -3.10
CA GLN A 289 9.81 20.46 -3.40
C GLN A 289 9.91 21.97 -3.16
N MET A 290 10.93 22.41 -2.41
CA MET A 290 11.31 23.81 -2.24
C MET A 290 12.83 23.92 -2.33
N ASP A 291 13.35 24.85 -3.13
CA ASP A 291 14.79 25.08 -3.32
C ASP A 291 15.60 23.79 -3.60
N ASN A 292 15.06 22.91 -4.45
CA ASN A 292 15.61 21.60 -4.79
C ASN A 292 15.78 20.65 -3.59
N GLN A 293 15.06 20.89 -2.50
CA GLN A 293 15.00 20.02 -1.34
C GLN A 293 13.59 19.44 -1.19
N LEU A 294 13.53 18.21 -0.68
CA LEU A 294 12.28 17.57 -0.33
C LEU A 294 11.82 18.09 1.04
N GLU A 295 10.69 18.79 1.07
CA GLU A 295 9.99 19.05 2.31
C GLU A 295 8.97 17.94 2.59
N ARG A 296 9.02 17.38 3.80
CA ARG A 296 8.06 16.40 4.30
C ARG A 296 7.32 16.96 5.51
N ARG A 297 5.99 16.80 5.54
CA ARG A 297 5.15 17.20 6.68
C ARG A 297 4.09 16.14 6.97
N ILE A 298 3.72 15.98 8.24
CA ILE A 298 2.54 15.22 8.62
C ILE A 298 1.34 16.15 8.45
N ILE A 299 0.38 15.74 7.63
CA ILE A 299 -0.76 16.59 7.26
C ILE A 299 -2.01 16.24 8.05
N ALA A 300 -2.22 14.95 8.31
CA ALA A 300 -3.32 14.45 9.10
C ALA A 300 -2.92 13.15 9.80
N THR A 301 -3.60 12.85 10.91
CA THR A 301 -3.61 11.53 11.55
C THR A 301 -4.98 10.89 11.35
N TYR A 302 -5.00 9.57 11.25
CA TYR A 302 -6.18 8.76 11.03
C TYR A 302 -6.24 7.60 12.07
N PRO A 303 -7.42 7.27 12.61
CA PRO A 303 -8.64 8.06 12.52
C PRO A 303 -8.42 9.46 13.13
N PRO A 304 -9.10 10.51 12.64
CA PRO A 304 -8.98 11.84 13.23
C PRO A 304 -9.26 11.70 14.73
N HIS A 305 -8.38 12.22 15.59
CA HIS A 305 -8.60 12.19 17.03
C HIS A 305 -10.00 12.76 17.30
N THR A 306 -10.92 11.88 17.70
CA THR A 306 -12.20 12.33 18.26
C THR A 306 -11.82 13.00 19.55
N GLY A 307 -11.83 14.34 19.56
CA GLY A 307 -11.64 15.13 20.77
C GLY A 307 -12.66 14.67 21.80
N GLY A 308 -12.19 13.89 22.76
CA GLY A 308 -13.03 13.13 23.66
C GLY A 308 -12.19 12.41 24.70
N ASP A 309 -11.17 13.09 25.20
CA ASP A 309 -10.58 12.86 26.52
C ASP A 309 -9.98 14.21 26.95
N ALA A 310 -10.76 14.92 27.76
CA ALA A 310 -10.35 16.09 28.55
C ALA A 310 -10.49 15.72 30.02
#